data_AF-A0A3P3T9Y4-F1
#
_entry.id   AF-A0A3P3T9Y4-F1
#
_cell.length_a   1.000
_cell.length_b   1.000
_cell.length_c   1.000
_cell.angle_alpha   90.00
_cell.angle_beta   90.00
_cell.angle_gamma   90.00
#
_symmetry.space_group_name_H-M   'P 1'
#
loop_
_entity.id
_entity.type
_entity.pdbx_description
1 polymer ?
#
loop_
_entity_poly.entity_id
_entity_poly.type
_entity_poly.pdbx_seq_one_letter_code
_entity_poly.pdbx_strand_id
1 'polypeptide(L)'
;MSGKWDTPQIVTDTDIAFGGNIDNLLPPLSEIPKEFINDWTKWHQLADDLFYDRPLNITISDRAGIDVHAALRHIRAILNSFKPDHDHKIAGVAFLLSMFYEDISFE
;
A
#
# COMPACT_ATOMS: atom_id res chain seq x y z
N MET A 1 13.48 13.28 2.80
CA MET A 1 13.89 12.42 3.93
C MET A 1 13.60 11.00 3.49
N SER A 2 14.63 10.15 3.34
CA SER A 2 14.40 8.77 2.93
C SER A 2 14.01 7.94 4.15
N GLY A 3 12.75 7.53 4.25
CA GLY A 3 12.24 6.72 5.36
C GLY A 3 12.12 5.26 4.91
N LYS A 4 12.17 4.30 5.83
CA LYS A 4 12.01 2.85 5.57
C LYS A 4 10.88 2.50 4.58
N TRP A 5 9.84 3.34 4.52
CA TRP A 5 8.59 3.13 3.80
C TRP A 5 8.55 3.77 2.41
N ASP A 6 9.60 4.46 1.97
CA ASP A 6 9.65 5.09 0.64
C ASP A 6 10.06 4.13 -0.49
N THR A 7 10.52 2.93 -0.13
CA THR A 7 10.99 1.91 -1.06
C THR A 7 10.23 0.60 -0.84
N PRO A 8 9.66 0.00 -1.90
CA PRO A 8 9.01 -1.30 -1.80
C PRO A 8 9.92 -2.37 -1.24
N GLN A 9 9.38 -3.20 -0.36
CA GLN A 9 10.08 -4.36 0.17
C GLN A 9 9.95 -5.54 -0.81
N ILE A 10 11.05 -6.25 -1.02
CA ILE A 10 11.04 -7.45 -1.85
C ILE A 10 10.35 -8.58 -1.07
N VAL A 11 9.29 -9.14 -1.66
CA VAL A 11 8.48 -10.19 -1.07
C VAL A 11 8.47 -11.45 -1.94
N THR A 12 8.48 -12.61 -1.29
CA THR A 12 8.36 -13.91 -1.96
C THR A 12 6.92 -14.20 -2.36
N ASP A 13 6.69 -15.21 -3.19
CA ASP A 13 5.32 -15.64 -3.53
C ASP A 13 4.57 -16.18 -2.30
N THR A 14 5.29 -16.79 -1.35
CA THR A 14 4.72 -17.22 -0.07
C THR A 14 4.26 -16.03 0.77
N ASP A 15 5.03 -14.94 0.79
CA ASP A 15 4.63 -13.71 1.50
C ASP A 15 3.35 -13.11 0.89
N ILE A 16 3.25 -13.10 -0.44
CA ILE A 16 2.03 -12.63 -1.13
C ILE A 16 0.83 -13.51 -0.78
N ALA A 17 1.02 -14.83 -0.71
CA ALA A 17 -0.06 -15.77 -0.42
C ALA A 17 -0.55 -15.70 1.03
N PHE A 18 0.33 -15.42 1.99
CA PHE A 18 0.02 -15.58 3.43
C PHE A 18 0.21 -14.33 4.29
N GLY A 19 0.58 -13.18 3.70
CA GLY A 19 0.66 -11.91 4.44
C GLY A 19 2.05 -11.43 4.83
N GLY A 20 3.09 -12.21 4.53
CA GLY A 20 4.49 -11.95 4.90
C GLY A 20 4.70 -11.56 6.37
N ASN A 21 5.84 -10.92 6.65
CA ASN A 21 6.09 -10.30 7.95
C ASN A 21 5.53 -8.87 7.97
N ILE A 22 4.29 -8.73 8.46
CA ILE A 22 3.57 -7.44 8.42
C ILE A 22 4.33 -6.29 9.10
N ASP A 23 5.09 -6.54 10.17
CA ASP A 23 5.81 -5.50 10.91
C ASP A 23 6.97 -4.89 10.08
N ASN A 24 7.37 -5.59 9.01
CA ASN A 24 8.34 -5.13 8.02
C ASN A 24 7.69 -4.56 6.76
N LEU A 25 6.43 -4.88 6.50
CA LEU A 25 5.75 -4.48 5.27
C LEU A 25 4.83 -3.28 5.48
N LEU A 26 4.18 -3.16 6.63
CA LEU A 26 3.23 -2.10 6.93
C LEU A 26 3.80 -1.19 8.03
N PRO A 27 3.75 0.14 7.87
CA PRO A 27 4.11 1.06 8.93
C PRO A 27 3.22 0.84 10.18
N PRO A 28 3.77 0.91 11.40
CA PRO A 28 2.94 0.95 12.59
C PRO A 28 2.05 2.20 12.56
N LEU A 29 0.88 2.13 13.19
CA LEU A 29 -0.12 3.21 13.13
C LEU A 29 0.46 4.58 13.56
N SER A 30 1.42 4.60 14.48
CA SER A 30 2.10 5.82 14.93
C SER A 30 2.99 6.51 13.89
N GLU A 31 3.39 5.79 12.84
CA GLU A 31 4.23 6.31 11.75
C GLU A 31 3.42 6.68 10.50
N ILE A 32 2.13 6.35 10.46
CA ILE A 32 1.24 6.74 9.38
C ILE A 32 0.84 8.21 9.59
N PRO A 33 1.00 9.09 8.59
CA PRO A 33 0.56 10.48 8.71
C PRO A 33 -0.93 10.58 9.01
N LYS A 34 -1.32 11.58 9.81
CA LYS A 34 -2.69 11.70 10.33
C LYS A 34 -3.75 11.83 9.23
N GLU A 35 -3.40 12.40 8.08
CA GLU A 35 -4.30 12.48 6.93
C GLU A 35 -4.67 11.12 6.34
N PHE A 36 -3.84 10.08 6.53
CA PHE A 36 -4.17 8.71 6.13
C PHE A 36 -4.89 7.91 7.22
N ILE A 37 -4.98 8.45 8.43
CA ILE A 37 -5.71 7.82 9.53
C ILE A 37 -7.12 8.41 9.64
N ASN A 38 -7.24 9.73 9.48
CA ASN A 38 -8.48 10.46 9.78
C ASN A 38 -9.28 10.85 8.55
N ASP A 39 -8.65 10.92 7.38
CA ASP A 39 -9.29 11.37 6.15
C ASP A 39 -9.34 10.25 5.11
N TRP A 40 -10.22 10.41 4.12
CA TRP A 40 -10.32 9.49 2.98
C TRP A 40 -9.77 10.16 1.73
N THR A 41 -8.60 9.70 1.28
CA THR A 41 -7.94 10.17 0.06
C THR A 41 -8.16 9.21 -1.11
N LYS A 42 -7.82 9.63 -2.33
CA LYS A 42 -7.86 8.75 -3.51
C LYS A 42 -7.02 7.47 -3.36
N TRP A 43 -5.97 7.51 -2.54
CA TRP A 43 -5.16 6.34 -2.22
C TRP A 43 -5.89 5.32 -1.36
N HIS A 44 -6.82 5.76 -0.50
CA HIS A 44 -7.68 4.86 0.28
C HIS A 44 -8.68 4.15 -0.62
N GLN A 45 -9.26 4.88 -1.59
CA GLN A 45 -10.11 4.26 -2.60
C GLN A 45 -9.36 3.16 -3.36
N LEU A 46 -8.13 3.44 -3.81
CA LEU A 46 -7.31 2.42 -4.48
C LEU A 46 -6.99 1.24 -3.56
N ALA A 47 -6.64 1.49 -2.30
CA ALA A 47 -6.37 0.45 -1.32
C ALA A 47 -7.60 -0.45 -1.08
N ASP A 48 -8.79 0.14 -0.96
CA ASP A 48 -10.06 -0.56 -0.76
C ASP A 48 -10.44 -1.39 -2.00
N ASP A 49 -10.34 -0.79 -3.18
CA ASP A 49 -10.63 -1.46 -4.44
C ASP A 49 -9.69 -2.67 -4.65
N LEU A 50 -8.40 -2.52 -4.32
CA LEU A 50 -7.42 -3.62 -4.34
C LEU A 50 -7.71 -4.70 -3.29
N PHE A 51 -8.17 -4.32 -2.09
CA PHE A 51 -8.50 -5.27 -1.02
C PHE A 51 -9.69 -6.16 -1.41
N TYR A 52 -10.71 -5.57 -2.02
CA TYR A 52 -11.93 -6.26 -2.44
C TYR A 52 -11.86 -6.84 -3.86
N ASP A 53 -10.69 -6.81 -4.51
CA ASP A 53 -10.51 -7.26 -5.90
C ASP A 53 -11.52 -6.64 -6.87
N ARG A 54 -11.83 -5.35 -6.67
CA ARG A 54 -12.76 -4.62 -7.53
C ARG A 54 -12.11 -4.28 -8.87
N PRO A 55 -12.89 -4.19 -9.96
CA PRO A 55 -12.36 -3.73 -11.24
C PRO A 55 -11.77 -2.33 -11.11
N LEU A 56 -10.52 -2.16 -11.54
CA LEU A 56 -9.82 -0.89 -11.54
C LEU A 56 -9.86 -0.26 -12.93
N ASN A 57 -10.44 0.94 -13.03
CA ASN A 57 -10.25 1.81 -14.19
C ASN A 57 -9.48 3.06 -13.74
N ILE A 58 -8.16 2.90 -13.63
CA ILE A 58 -7.26 3.93 -13.09
C ILE A 58 -6.09 4.16 -14.03
N THR A 59 -5.64 5.41 -14.09
CA THR A 59 -4.32 5.76 -14.60
C THR A 59 -3.38 5.97 -13.43
N ILE A 60 -2.20 5.35 -13.48
CA ILE A 60 -1.15 5.46 -12.47
C ILE A 60 0.03 6.20 -13.07
N SER A 61 0.52 7.22 -12.36
CA SER A 61 1.78 7.89 -12.65
C SER A 61 2.86 7.34 -11.72
N ASP A 62 3.83 6.62 -12.29
CA ASP A 62 4.89 5.99 -11.53
C ASP A 62 5.88 7.01 -10.97
N ARG A 63 6.34 6.77 -9.74
CA ARG A 63 7.40 7.59 -9.15
C ARG A 63 8.77 7.11 -9.65
N ALA A 64 9.61 8.05 -10.07
CA ALA A 64 10.96 7.76 -10.54
C ALA A 64 11.79 7.05 -9.45
N GLY A 65 12.44 5.95 -9.83
CA GLY A 65 13.30 5.16 -8.93
C GLY A 65 12.57 4.09 -8.11
N ILE A 66 11.24 3.99 -8.24
CA ILE A 66 10.46 2.91 -7.62
C ILE A 66 10.29 1.75 -8.60
N ASP A 67 10.60 0.54 -8.15
CA ASP A 67 10.25 -0.68 -8.86
C ASP A 67 8.74 -0.95 -8.69
N VAL A 68 7.97 -0.65 -9.72
CA VAL A 68 6.50 -0.81 -9.75
C VAL A 68 6.04 -2.24 -9.53
N HIS A 69 6.80 -3.24 -10.01
CA HIS A 69 6.44 -4.64 -9.82
C HIS A 69 6.67 -5.04 -8.36
N ALA A 70 7.77 -4.59 -7.74
CA ALA A 70 7.99 -4.78 -6.32
C ALA A 70 6.93 -4.05 -5.47
N ALA A 71 6.54 -2.82 -5.85
CA ALA A 71 5.49 -2.05 -5.18
C ALA A 71 4.16 -2.82 -5.14
N LEU A 72 3.68 -3.28 -6.30
CA LEU A 72 2.42 -4.04 -6.37
C LEU A 72 2.47 -5.33 -5.53
N ARG A 73 3.59 -6.06 -5.58
CA ARG A 73 3.78 -7.29 -4.80
C ARG A 73 3.79 -7.02 -3.30
N HIS A 74 4.48 -5.97 -2.87
CA HIS A 74 4.51 -5.52 -1.48
C HIS A 74 3.11 -5.16 -0.98
N ILE A 75 2.36 -4.35 -1.73
CA ILE A 75 0.97 -4.00 -1.39
C ILE A 75 0.10 -5.26 -1.32
N ARG A 76 0.23 -6.19 -2.27
CA ARG A 76 -0.59 -7.41 -2.27
C ARG A 76 -0.31 -8.31 -1.07
N ALA A 77 0.96 -8.45 -0.67
CA ALA A 77 1.32 -9.18 0.54
C ALA A 77 0.66 -8.57 1.79
N ILE A 78 0.66 -7.24 1.93
CA ILE A 78 -0.02 -6.57 3.04
C ILE A 78 -1.53 -6.82 3.00
N LEU A 79 -2.17 -6.66 1.84
CA LEU A 79 -3.63 -6.79 1.76
C LEU A 79 -4.11 -8.20 2.11
N ASN A 80 -3.37 -9.23 1.71
CA ASN A 80 -3.64 -10.63 2.01
C ASN A 80 -3.30 -11.06 3.45
N SER A 81 -2.71 -10.19 4.27
CA SER A 81 -2.35 -10.55 5.65
C SER A 81 -3.57 -10.74 6.56
N PHE A 82 -3.44 -11.53 7.62
CA PHE A 82 -4.51 -11.68 8.63
C PHE A 82 -4.49 -10.60 9.73
N LYS A 83 -3.44 -9.77 9.76
CA LYS A 83 -3.24 -8.67 10.71
C LYS A 83 -2.52 -7.51 10.02
N PRO A 84 -2.63 -6.26 10.47
CA PRO A 84 -3.52 -5.76 11.54
C PRO A 84 -5.00 -5.75 11.08
N ASP A 85 -5.85 -5.06 11.84
CA ASP A 85 -7.25 -4.84 11.44
C ASP A 85 -7.37 -4.12 10.09
N HIS A 86 -8.59 -4.08 9.57
CA HIS A 86 -8.87 -3.54 8.25
C HIS A 86 -8.53 -2.05 8.16
N ASP A 87 -8.89 -1.24 9.16
CA ASP A 87 -8.71 0.21 9.12
C ASP A 87 -7.21 0.58 9.11
N HIS A 88 -6.40 -0.04 9.96
CA HIS A 88 -4.94 0.17 9.95
C HIS A 88 -4.34 -0.31 8.62
N LYS A 89 -4.79 -1.45 8.11
CA LYS A 89 -4.32 -1.97 6.82
C LYS A 89 -4.61 -1.00 5.68
N ILE A 90 -5.83 -0.50 5.54
CA ILE A 90 -6.21 0.44 4.47
C ILE A 90 -5.46 1.76 4.62
N ALA A 91 -5.40 2.32 5.82
CA ALA A 91 -4.64 3.55 6.11
C ALA A 91 -3.16 3.43 5.71
N GLY A 92 -2.51 2.34 6.12
CA GLY A 92 -1.09 2.14 5.84
C GLY A 92 -0.81 1.81 4.37
N VAL A 93 -1.68 1.05 3.71
CA VAL A 93 -1.57 0.82 2.26
C VAL A 93 -1.78 2.10 1.48
N ALA A 94 -2.77 2.92 1.84
CA ALA A 94 -3.00 4.22 1.21
C ALA A 94 -1.77 5.13 1.32
N PHE A 95 -1.13 5.18 2.50
CA PHE A 95 0.11 5.90 2.69
C PHE A 95 1.25 5.34 1.81
N LEU A 96 1.47 4.02 1.80
CA LEU A 96 2.50 3.40 0.97
C LEU A 96 2.28 3.63 -0.53
N LEU A 97 1.04 3.56 -1.00
CA LEU A 97 0.70 3.86 -2.40
C LEU A 97 1.10 5.30 -2.77
N SER A 98 0.87 6.27 -1.88
CA SER A 98 1.31 7.67 -2.09
C SER A 98 2.83 7.86 -2.07
N MET A 99 3.57 6.90 -1.50
CA MET A 99 5.02 6.88 -1.50
C MET A 99 5.59 6.23 -2.76
N PHE A 100 4.92 5.19 -3.26
CA PHE A 100 5.38 4.39 -4.41
C PHE A 100 4.97 4.98 -5.75
N TYR A 101 3.87 5.74 -5.79
CA TYR A 101 3.36 6.36 -7.00
C TYR A 101 3.34 7.87 -6.85
N GLU A 102 3.52 8.56 -7.96
CA GLU A 102 3.47 10.03 -7.99
C GLU A 102 2.03 10.51 -7.97
N ASP A 103 1.17 9.88 -8.77
CA ASP A 103 -0.24 10.24 -8.82
C ASP A 103 -1.12 9.10 -9.33
N ILE A 104 -2.42 9.19 -9.02
CA ILE A 104 -3.47 8.36 -9.60
C ILE A 104 -4.69 9.18 -9.99
N SER A 105 -5.39 8.74 -11.03
CA SER A 105 -6.70 9.25 -11.42
C SER A 105 -7.64 8.10 -11.73
N PHE A 106 -8.84 8.17 -11.16
CA PHE A 106 -9.96 7.29 -11.51
C PHE A 106 -10.70 7.90 -12.70
N GLU A 107 -11.06 7.06 -13.66
CA GLU A 107 -11.91 7.45 -14.81
C GLU A 107 -13.41 7.40 -14.48
#